data_AF-L1ND45-F1
#
_entry.id   AF-L1ND45-F1
#
_cell.length_a   1.000
_cell.length_b   1.000
_cell.length_c   1.000
_cell.angle_alpha   90.00
_cell.angle_beta   90.00
_cell.angle_gamma   90.00
#
_symmetry.space_group_name_H-M   'P 1'
#
loop_
_entity.id
_entity.type
_entity.pdbx_description
1 polymer ?
#
loop_
_entity_poly.entity_id
_entity_poly.type
_entity_poly.pdbx_seq_one_letter_code
_entity_poly.pdbx_strand_id
1 'polypeptide(L)'
;MRIKDQISLRKIADEYIMIVGSEDSLDYTQAVSLNDSAAYLIEQVRDEDFTQEDWVDLLTERYDVSREQASADIELLVQMLKEANVID
;
A
#
# COMPACT_ATOMS: atom_id res chain seq x y z
N MET A 1 8.96 -7.77 2.58
CA MET A 1 8.16 -7.40 1.40
C MET A 1 8.64 -6.03 0.98
N ARG A 2 8.70 -5.76 -0.32
CA ARG A 2 9.16 -4.47 -0.83
C ARG A 2 8.21 -3.92 -1.87
N ILE A 3 7.90 -2.64 -1.76
CA ILE A 3 7.16 -1.90 -2.80
C ILE A 3 8.07 -1.80 -4.04
N LYS A 4 7.52 -2.06 -5.24
CA LYS A 4 8.26 -1.86 -6.48
C LYS A 4 8.55 -0.38 -6.72
N ASP A 5 9.74 -0.07 -7.20
CA ASP A 5 10.18 1.31 -7.49
C ASP A 5 9.28 2.02 -8.53
N GLN A 6 8.66 1.24 -9.42
CA GLN A 6 7.82 1.75 -10.50
C GLN A 6 6.37 2.06 -10.07
N ILE A 7 6.16 2.56 -8.85
CA ILE A 7 4.85 2.99 -8.37
C ILE A 7 4.75 4.51 -8.24
N SER A 8 3.63 5.06 -8.68
CA SER A 8 3.25 6.47 -8.53
C SER A 8 2.00 6.59 -7.70
N LEU A 9 2.13 7.10 -6.47
CA LEU A 9 0.99 7.49 -5.65
C LEU A 9 0.50 8.88 -6.08
N ARG A 10 -0.80 9.03 -6.31
CA ARG A 10 -1.46 10.31 -6.60
C ARG A 10 -2.68 10.49 -5.71
N LYS A 11 -2.76 11.62 -5.01
CA LYS A 11 -3.98 12.01 -4.29
C LYS A 11 -4.97 12.65 -5.26
N ILE A 12 -6.19 12.11 -5.36
CA ILE A 12 -7.30 12.69 -6.11
C ILE A 12 -8.47 12.88 -5.14
N ALA A 13 -8.77 14.14 -4.82
CA ALA A 13 -9.76 14.52 -3.80
C ALA A 13 -9.43 13.90 -2.43
N ASP A 14 -10.28 13.00 -1.93
CA ASP A 14 -10.15 12.30 -0.64
C ASP A 14 -9.58 10.88 -0.80
N GLU A 15 -9.29 10.43 -2.02
CA GLU A 15 -8.77 9.09 -2.28
C GLU A 15 -7.31 9.16 -2.78
N TYR A 16 -6.52 8.13 -2.44
CA TYR A 16 -5.20 7.93 -3.01
C TYR A 16 -5.27 6.87 -4.09
N ILE A 17 -4.75 7.18 -5.27
CA ILE A 17 -4.65 6.25 -6.36
C ILE A 17 -3.18 5.90 -6.54
N MET A 18 -2.86 4.62 -6.38
CA MET A 18 -1.57 4.11 -6.78
C MET A 18 -1.63 3.63 -8.22
N ILE A 19 -0.66 4.09 -9.01
CA ILE A 19 -0.46 3.72 -10.40
C ILE A 19 0.83 2.90 -10.47
N VAL A 20 0.74 1.66 -10.95
CA VAL A 20 1.89 0.78 -11.13
C VAL A 20 2.28 0.81 -12.61
N GLY A 21 3.49 1.29 -12.90
CA GLY A 21 4.05 1.32 -14.25
C GLY A 21 4.80 0.04 -14.57
N SER A 22 4.64 -0.46 -15.80
CA SER A 22 5.48 -1.53 -16.36
C SER A 22 6.51 -0.89 -17.29
N GLU A 23 7.77 -1.37 -17.31
CA GLU A 23 8.79 -0.88 -18.27
C GLU A 23 8.37 -1.01 -19.74
N ASP A 24 7.43 -1.90 -20.04
CA ASP A 24 7.06 -2.29 -21.40
C ASP A 24 5.56 -2.06 -21.67
N SER A 25 5.07 -0.83 -21.48
CA SER A 25 3.86 -0.32 -22.17
C SER A 25 3.45 1.07 -21.68
N LEU A 26 3.01 1.89 -22.63
CA LEU A 26 2.20 3.10 -22.43
C LEU A 26 0.79 2.78 -21.86
N ASP A 27 0.61 1.60 -21.28
CA ASP A 27 -0.65 1.07 -20.76
C ASP A 27 -0.60 1.13 -19.23
N TYR A 28 -1.20 2.19 -18.70
CA TYR A 28 -1.52 2.34 -17.28
C TYR A 28 -2.51 1.22 -16.88
N THR A 29 -2.00 0.04 -16.58
CA THR A 29 -2.85 -1.17 -16.57
C THR A 29 -3.50 -1.45 -15.21
N GLN A 30 -2.97 -0.90 -14.10
CA GLN A 30 -3.54 -1.10 -12.77
C GLN A 30 -3.51 0.19 -11.94
N ALA A 31 -4.71 0.68 -11.60
CA ALA A 31 -4.93 1.74 -10.64
C ALA A 31 -5.60 1.12 -9.41
N VAL A 32 -4.94 1.21 -8.25
CA VAL A 32 -5.49 0.73 -6.97
C VAL A 32 -5.92 1.95 -6.17
N SER A 33 -7.21 2.02 -5.81
CA SER A 33 -7.68 3.03 -4.86
C SER A 33 -7.32 2.60 -3.44
N LEU A 34 -6.78 3.53 -2.68
CA LEU A 34 -6.26 3.37 -1.33
C LEU A 34 -6.91 4.45 -0.46
N ASN A 35 -7.28 4.06 0.75
CA ASN A 35 -7.66 5.00 1.79
C ASN A 35 -6.41 5.75 2.32
N ASP A 36 -6.62 6.84 3.07
CA ASP A 36 -5.52 7.62 3.67
C ASP A 36 -4.56 6.75 4.51
N SER A 37 -5.08 5.74 5.21
CA SER A 37 -4.28 4.85 6.05
C SER A 37 -3.34 3.98 5.22
N ALA A 38 -3.81 3.34 4.16
CA ALA A 38 -2.99 2.51 3.29
C ALA A 38 -1.96 3.32 2.50
N ALA A 39 -2.36 4.51 2.01
CA ALA A 39 -1.46 5.44 1.36
C ALA A 39 -0.30 5.85 2.28
N TYR A 40 -0.61 6.18 3.53
CA TYR A 40 0.38 6.51 4.55
C TYR A 40 1.36 5.36 4.79
N LEU A 41 0.87 4.12 4.95
CA LEU A 41 1.72 2.94 5.16
C LEU A 41 2.70 2.74 4.02
N ILE A 42 2.20 2.83 2.78
CA ILE A 42 3.03 2.68 1.57
C ILE A 42 4.08 3.79 1.46
N GLU A 43 3.74 5.04 1.79
CA GLU A 43 4.72 6.13 1.80
C GLU A 43 5.82 5.93 2.84
N GLN A 44 5.52 5.33 4.00
CA GLN A 44 6.53 5.03 5.03
C GLN A 44 7.53 3.96 4.58
N VAL A 45 7.11 3.01 3.73
CA VAL A 45 7.92 1.85 3.35
C VAL A 45 8.34 1.85 1.89
N ARG A 46 8.24 3.01 1.23
CA ARG A 46 8.50 3.13 -0.22
C ARG A 46 9.92 2.73 -0.60
N ASP A 47 10.88 3.08 0.25
CA ASP A 47 12.32 2.87 0.01
C ASP A 47 12.91 1.72 0.84
N GLU A 48 12.14 1.15 1.77
CA GLU A 48 12.59 0.17 2.74
C GLU A 48 11.78 -1.15 2.67
N ASP A 49 12.42 -2.24 3.08
CA ASP A 49 11.74 -3.51 3.26
C ASP A 49 10.81 -3.43 4.48
N PHE A 50 9.60 -3.95 4.34
CA PHE A 50 8.60 -3.93 5.42
C PHE A 50 8.00 -5.29 5.67
N THR A 51 7.41 -5.42 6.86
CA THR A 51 6.65 -6.58 7.29
C THR A 51 5.21 -6.21 7.58
N GLN A 52 4.34 -7.23 7.67
CA GLN A 52 2.95 -6.99 8.09
C GLN A 52 2.91 -6.43 9.52
N GLU A 53 3.82 -6.87 10.39
CA GLU A 53 3.89 -6.38 11.77
C GLU A 53 4.23 -4.89 11.84
N ASP A 54 5.15 -4.39 11.00
CA ASP A 54 5.44 -2.94 10.92
C ASP A 54 4.20 -2.12 10.58
N TRP A 55 3.42 -2.58 9.59
CA TRP A 55 2.19 -1.91 9.17
C TRP A 55 1.09 -1.99 10.23
N VAL A 56 1.00 -3.13 10.91
CA VAL A 56 0.08 -3.30 12.04
C VAL A 56 0.42 -2.32 13.14
N ASP A 57 1.69 -2.26 13.57
CA ASP A 57 2.16 -1.35 14.61
C ASP A 57 1.87 0.12 14.25
N LEU A 58 2.18 0.53 13.01
CA LEU A 58 1.89 1.86 12.49
C LEU A 58 0.38 2.21 12.52
N LEU A 59 -0.50 1.26 12.20
CA LEU A 59 -1.95 1.47 12.27
C LEU A 59 -2.43 1.57 13.72
N THR A 60 -1.99 0.66 14.60
CA THR A 60 -2.33 0.71 16.03
C THR A 60 -1.88 2.02 16.67
N GLU A 61 -0.67 2.49 16.35
CA GLU A 61 -0.12 3.73 16.92
C GLU A 61 -0.83 4.99 16.40
N ARG A 62 -1.19 5.01 15.11
CA ARG A 62 -1.76 6.20 14.46
C ARG A 62 -3.28 6.32 14.63
N TYR A 63 -3.99 5.19 14.64
CA TYR A 63 -5.46 5.15 14.60
C TYR A 63 -6.11 4.54 15.84
N ASP A 64 -5.33 4.18 16.87
CA ASP A 64 -5.82 3.57 18.13
C ASP A 64 -6.77 2.38 17.88
N VAL A 65 -6.45 1.58 16.86
CA VAL A 65 -7.22 0.38 16.49
C VAL A 65 -6.67 -0.85 17.21
N SER A 66 -7.47 -1.89 17.38
CA SER A 66 -6.98 -3.15 17.95
C SER A 66 -5.99 -3.84 17.00
N ARG A 67 -4.95 -4.47 17.55
CA ARG A 67 -3.96 -5.23 16.76
C ARG A 67 -4.59 -6.29 15.85
N GLU A 68 -5.65 -6.94 16.34
CA GLU A 68 -6.43 -7.91 15.55
C GLU A 68 -7.11 -7.27 14.34
N GLN A 69 -7.70 -6.08 14.50
CA GLN A 69 -8.34 -5.35 13.40
C GLN A 69 -7.31 -4.84 12.41
N ALA A 70 -6.23 -4.22 12.91
CA ALA A 70 -5.12 -3.78 12.07
C ALA A 70 -4.53 -4.96 11.29
N SER A 71 -4.28 -6.10 11.91
CA SER A 71 -3.75 -7.29 11.23
C SER A 71 -4.67 -7.79 10.12
N ALA A 72 -5.98 -7.85 10.35
CA ALA A 72 -6.93 -8.26 9.32
C ALA A 72 -6.95 -7.27 8.14
N ASP A 73 -6.88 -5.96 8.42
CA ASP A 73 -6.88 -4.91 7.40
C ASP A 73 -5.57 -4.92 6.58
N ILE A 74 -4.42 -5.08 7.26
CA ILE A 74 -3.10 -5.22 6.63
C ILE A 74 -3.02 -6.47 5.77
N GLU A 75 -3.55 -7.60 6.24
CA GLU A 75 -3.54 -8.85 5.48
C GLU A 75 -4.32 -8.68 4.16
N LEU A 76 -5.52 -8.08 4.21
CA LEU A 76 -6.32 -7.76 3.03
C LEU A 76 -5.59 -6.79 2.10
N LEU A 77 -4.96 -5.75 2.65
CA LEU A 77 -4.22 -4.77 1.87
C LEU A 77 -3.02 -5.41 1.16
N VAL A 78 -2.23 -6.22 1.87
CA VAL A 78 -1.08 -6.95 1.31
C VAL A 78 -1.53 -7.94 0.24
N GLN A 79 -2.66 -8.63 0.44
CA GLN A 79 -3.23 -9.53 -0.55
C GLN A 79 -3.59 -8.76 -1.84
N MET A 80 -4.31 -7.63 -1.73
CA MET A 80 -4.66 -6.79 -2.87
C MET A 80 -3.42 -6.26 -3.59
N LEU A 81 -2.39 -5.83 -2.85
CA LEU A 81 -1.14 -5.33 -3.43
C LEU A 81 -0.35 -6.43 -4.14
N LYS A 82 -0.37 -7.67 -3.63
CA LYS A 82 0.22 -8.84 -4.31
C LYS A 82 -0.54 -9.18 -5.59
N GLU A 83 -1.87 -9.20 -5.55
CA GLU A 83 -2.71 -9.48 -6.72
C GLU A 83 -2.53 -8.41 -7.81
N ALA A 84 -2.42 -7.14 -7.41
CA ALA A 84 -2.11 -6.03 -8.31
C ALA A 84 -0.62 -5.95 -8.70
N ASN A 85 0.21 -6.92 -8.26
CA ASN A 85 1.62 -7.05 -8.61
C ASN A 85 2.47 -5.82 -8.25
N VAL A 86 2.11 -5.16 -7.14
CA VAL A 86 2.70 -3.91 -6.63
C VAL A 86 3.89 -4.17 -5.71
N ILE A 87 3.80 -5.24 -4.91
CA ILE A 87 4.79 -5.62 -3.90
C ILE A 87 5.41 -6.96 -4.26
N ASP A 88 6.69 -7.11 -3.93
CA ASP A 88 7.47 -8.35 -4.05
C ASP A 88 7.84 -8.92 -2.67
#